data_AF-A0A7C8KR85-F1
#
_entry.id   AF-A0A7C8KR85-F1
#
_cell.length_a   1.000
_cell.length_b   1.000
_cell.length_c   1.000
_cell.angle_alpha   90.00
_cell.angle_beta   90.00
_cell.angle_gamma   90.00
#
_symmetry.space_group_name_H-M   'P 1'
#
loop_
_entity.id
_entity.type
_entity.pdbx_description
1 polymer ?
#
loop_
_entity_poly.entity_id
_entity_poly.type
_entity_poly.pdbx_seq_one_letter_code
_entity_poly.pdbx_strand_id
1 'polypeptide(L)'
;MGILVIFLFIFSFTPFLLWGDKWKKTAVLQIPFVIGAWFIFIKHMMVGIAPNESYLWIIFIANLVYGHIAFTIILLELRKSMKFRQSYFNRTV
;
A
#
# COMPACT_ATOMS: atom_id res chain seq x y z
N MET A 1 13.83 -13.43 1.59
CA MET A 1 13.88 -12.16 2.34
C MET A 1 13.86 -10.92 1.45
N GLY A 2 14.68 -10.83 0.39
CA GLY A 2 14.73 -9.61 -0.46
C GLY A 2 13.40 -9.18 -1.09
N ILE A 3 12.59 -10.14 -1.56
CA ILE A 3 11.28 -9.82 -2.18
C ILE A 3 10.31 -9.16 -1.18
N LEU A 4 10.32 -9.58 0.09
CA LEU A 4 9.45 -9.04 1.15
C LEU A 4 9.80 -7.58 1.44
N VAL A 5 11.09 -7.24 1.41
CA VAL A 5 11.58 -5.86 1.58
C VAL A 5 11.11 -4.99 0.43
N ILE A 6 11.25 -5.47 -0.81
CA ILE A 6 10.80 -4.74 -1.99
C ILE A 6 9.31 -4.44 -1.90
N PHE A 7 8.49 -5.43 -1.52
CA PHE A 7 7.06 -5.22 -1.30
C PHE A 7 6.78 -4.23 -0.17
N LEU A 8 7.48 -4.32 0.97
CA LEU A 8 7.34 -3.37 2.08
C LEU A 8 7.61 -1.93 1.64
N PHE A 9 8.67 -1.70 0.87
CA PHE A 9 9.02 -0.40 0.32
C PHE A 9 7.93 0.10 -0.64
N ILE A 10 7.50 -0.71 -1.61
CA ILE A 10 6.45 -0.32 -2.56
C ILE A 10 5.14 0.02 -1.83
N PHE A 11 4.77 -0.75 -0.81
CA PHE A 11 3.57 -0.48 -0.03
C PHE A 11 3.69 0.72 0.92
N SER A 12 4.92 1.13 1.25
CA SER A 12 5.15 2.36 2.00
C SER A 12 4.84 3.61 1.18
N PHE A 13 4.92 3.53 -0.15
CA PHE A 13 4.59 4.65 -1.06
C PHE A 13 3.11 4.73 -1.42
N THR A 14 2.33 3.66 -1.25
CA THR A 14 0.88 3.66 -1.57
C THR A 14 0.06 4.70 -0.80
N PRO A 15 0.22 4.88 0.54
CA PRO A 15 -0.54 5.91 1.25
C PRO A 15 -0.15 7.32 0.79
N PHE A 16 1.10 7.54 0.37
CA PHE A 16 1.54 8.82 -0.19
C PHE A 16 0.83 9.12 -1.53
N LEU A 17 0.68 8.11 -2.40
CA LEU A 17 -0.07 8.24 -3.65
C LEU A 17 -1.56 8.49 -3.42
N LEU A 18 -2.18 7.78 -2.47
CA LEU A 18 -3.59 7.97 -2.10
C LEU A 18 -3.87 9.35 -1.46
N TRP A 19 -2.85 10.00 -0.89
CA TRP A 19 -2.98 11.32 -0.26
C TRP A 19 -3.22 12.46 -1.26
N GLY A 20 -2.75 12.29 -2.50
CA GLY A 20 -2.94 13.24 -3.59
C GLY A 20 -4.37 13.29 -4.14
N ASP A 21 -5.19 12.27 -3.84
CA ASP A 21 -6.54 12.10 -4.36
C ASP A 21 -7.62 12.22 -3.26
N LYS A 22 -8.89 12.03 -3.64
CA LYS A 22 -10.06 12.03 -2.73
C LYS A 22 -10.02 10.94 -1.65
N TRP A 23 -9.05 10.03 -1.69
CA TRP A 23 -8.95 8.83 -0.86
C TRP A 23 -8.08 8.99 0.40
N LYS A 24 -7.89 10.23 0.89
CA LYS A 24 -7.15 10.54 2.13
C LYS A 24 -7.56 9.69 3.35
N LYS A 25 -8.84 9.37 3.52
CA LYS A 25 -9.32 8.55 4.64
C LYS A 25 -8.70 7.13 4.61
N THR A 26 -8.61 6.54 3.43
CA THR A 26 -7.98 5.22 3.22
C THR A 26 -6.47 5.30 3.44
N ALA A 27 -5.83 6.38 3.00
CA ALA A 27 -4.41 6.62 3.24
C ALA A 27 -4.07 6.72 4.75
N VAL A 28 -4.86 7.47 5.51
CA VAL A 28 -4.69 7.62 6.97
C VAL A 28 -4.82 6.28 7.67
N LEU A 29 -5.76 5.43 7.24
CA LEU A 29 -5.96 4.13 7.86
C LEU A 29 -4.86 3.12 7.51
N GLN A 30 -4.19 3.28 6.36
CA GLN A 30 -3.09 2.42 5.93
C GLN A 30 -1.77 2.74 6.65
N ILE A 31 -1.53 3.99 7.05
CA ILE A 31 -0.31 4.43 7.76
C ILE A 31 0.03 3.56 8.99
N PRO A 32 -0.90 3.27 9.94
CA PRO A 32 -0.57 2.43 11.09
C PRO A 32 -0.20 0.98 10.70
N PHE A 33 -0.77 0.43 9.62
CA PHE A 33 -0.39 -0.90 9.11
C PHE A 33 1.01 -0.90 8.51
N VAL A 34 1.37 0.14 7.75
CA VAL A 34 2.71 0.30 7.18
C VAL A 34 3.75 0.43 8.30
N ILE A 35 3.49 1.27 9.32
CA ILE A 35 4.36 1.43 10.48
C ILE A 35 4.51 0.10 11.23
N GLY A 36 3.40 -0.62 11.46
CA GLY A 36 3.42 -1.94 12.11
C GLY A 36 4.25 -2.97 11.33
N ALA A 37 4.13 -2.98 10.00
CA ALA A 37 4.91 -3.87 9.15
C ALA A 37 6.42 -3.54 9.14
N TRP A 38 6.77 -2.25 9.19
CA TRP A 38 8.16 -1.81 9.36
C TRP A 38 8.74 -2.25 10.70
N PHE A 39 7.97 -2.13 11.79
CA PHE A 39 8.41 -2.57 13.11
C PHE A 39 8.67 -4.08 13.16
N ILE A 40 7.77 -4.87 12.58
CA ILE A 40 7.91 -6.33 12.47
C ILE A 40 9.13 -6.69 11.63
N PHE A 41 9.35 -5.98 10.52
CA PHE A 41 10.50 -6.19 9.66
C PHE A 41 11.82 -5.93 10.39
N ILE A 42 11.93 -4.81 11.10
CA ILE A 42 13.13 -4.48 11.90
C ILE A 42 13.38 -5.56 12.96
N LYS A 43 12.33 -5.98 13.69
CA LYS A 43 12.44 -7.04 14.70
C LYS A 43 12.94 -8.36 14.09
N HIS A 44 12.37 -8.74 12.95
CA HIS A 44 12.78 -9.94 12.22
C HIS A 44 14.24 -9.90 11.80
N MET A 45 14.76 -8.73 11.41
CA MET A 45 16.15 -8.55 11.00
C MET A 45 17.14 -8.49 12.18
N MET A 46 16.74 -7.90 13.31
CA MET A 46 17.64 -7.72 14.46
C MET A 46 17.73 -8.94 15.37
N VAL A 47 16.60 -9.61 15.63
CA VAL A 47 16.49 -10.66 16.66
C VAL A 47 15.97 -11.98 16.08
N GLY A 48 15.33 -11.94 14.90
CA GLY A 48 14.60 -13.07 14.35
C GLY A 48 13.19 -13.19 14.96
N ILE A 49 12.32 -13.96 14.30
CA ILE A 49 10.97 -14.24 14.81
C ILE A 49 11.00 -15.64 15.42
N ALA A 50 10.74 -15.71 16.73
CA ALA A 50 10.61 -16.98 17.44
C ALA A 50 9.26 -17.67 17.11
N PRO A 51 9.16 -19.01 17.27
CA PRO A 51 7.94 -19.76 16.89
C PRO A 51 6.67 -19.30 17.60
N ASN A 52 6.79 -18.80 18.84
CA ASN A 52 5.70 -18.23 19.63
C ASN A 52 5.21 -16.86 19.10
N GLU A 53 5.95 -16.22 18.20
CA GLU A 53 5.63 -14.92 17.62
C GLU A 53 5.13 -15.01 16.17
N SER A 54 4.71 -16.21 15.76
CA SER A 54 4.20 -16.48 14.41
C SER A 54 3.02 -15.56 14.02
N TYR A 55 2.29 -15.01 14.99
CA TYR A 55 1.22 -14.03 14.76
C TYR A 55 1.70 -12.73 14.08
N LEU A 56 3.00 -12.38 14.20
CA LEU A 56 3.56 -11.20 13.54
C LEU A 56 3.53 -11.34 12.01
N TRP A 57 3.58 -12.57 11.48
CA TRP A 57 3.41 -12.82 10.04
C TRP A 57 2.00 -12.46 9.56
N ILE A 58 0.99 -12.61 10.40
CA ILE A 58 -0.40 -12.25 10.06
C ILE A 58 -0.51 -10.74 9.84
N ILE A 59 0.16 -9.93 10.68
CA ILE A 59 0.20 -8.47 10.52
C ILE A 59 0.95 -8.08 9.25
N PHE A 60 2.04 -8.78 8.93
CA PHE A 60 2.79 -8.55 7.69
C PHE A 60 1.93 -8.87 6.45
N ILE A 61 1.21 -10.00 6.45
CA ILE A 61 0.27 -10.36 5.38
C ILE A 61 -0.90 -9.38 5.31
N ALA A 62 -1.44 -8.93 6.45
CA ALA A 62 -2.49 -7.92 6.49
C ALA A 62 -2.04 -6.61 5.82
N ASN A 63 -0.79 -6.17 6.07
CA ASN A 63 -0.21 -5.01 5.40
C ASN A 63 -0.10 -5.22 3.86
N LEU A 64 0.28 -6.42 3.43
CA LEU A 64 0.33 -6.82 2.01
C LEU A 64 -1.05 -6.75 1.34
N VAL A 65 -2.10 -7.24 2.01
CA VAL A 65 -3.49 -7.18 1.53
C VAL A 65 -3.98 -5.74 1.46
N TYR A 66 -3.73 -4.95 2.50
CA TYR A 66 -4.12 -3.53 2.53
C TYR A 66 -3.44 -2.72 1.44
N GLY A 67 -2.15 -3.00 1.21
CA GLY A 67 -1.37 -2.44 0.12
C GLY A 67 -1.94 -2.76 -1.26
N HIS A 68 -2.43 -3.99 -1.48
CA HIS A 68 -3.09 -4.38 -2.73
C HIS A 68 -4.43 -3.66 -2.93
N ILE A 69 -5.22 -3.48 -1.88
CA ILE A 69 -6.48 -2.73 -1.94
C ILE A 69 -6.20 -1.28 -2.33
N ALA A 70 -5.23 -0.64 -1.65
CA ALA A 70 -4.78 0.70 -1.97
C ALA A 70 -4.30 0.83 -3.42
N PHE A 71 -3.48 -0.11 -3.88
CA PHE A 71 -2.98 -0.14 -5.25
C PHE A 71 -4.10 -0.28 -6.29
N THR A 72 -5.10 -1.12 -6.02
CA THR A 72 -6.27 -1.31 -6.89
C THR A 72 -7.10 -0.03 -7.00
N ILE A 73 -7.28 0.69 -5.88
CA ILE A 73 -7.98 1.98 -5.86
C ILE A 73 -7.24 3.01 -6.74
N ILE A 74 -5.91 3.11 -6.60
CA ILE A 74 -5.10 4.01 -7.43
C ILE A 74 -5.24 3.66 -8.92
N LEU A 75 -5.15 2.38 -9.28
CA LEU A 75 -5.31 1.91 -10.66
C LEU A 75 -6.68 2.29 -11.25
N LEU A 76 -7.75 2.15 -10.46
CA LEU A 76 -9.10 2.52 -10.86
C LEU A 76 -9.24 4.04 -11.05
N GLU A 77 -8.67 4.85 -10.15
CA GLU A 77 -8.71 6.31 -10.24
C GLU A 77 -7.91 6.82 -11.45
N LEU A 78 -6.71 6.27 -11.69
CA LEU A 78 -5.90 6.55 -12.88
C LEU A 78 -6.66 6.23 -14.18
N ARG A 79 -7.34 5.07 -14.23
CA ARG A 79 -8.17 4.70 -15.39
C ARG A 79 -9.31 5.68 -15.62
N LYS A 80 -9.95 6.15 -14.54
CA LYS A 80 -11.05 7.13 -14.61
C LYS A 80 -10.55 8.49 -15.10
N SER A 81 -9.41 8.94 -14.60
CA SER A 81 -8.75 10.19 -15.04
C SER A 81 -8.42 10.17 -16.54
N MET A 82 -7.88 9.06 -17.06
CA MET A 82 -7.59 8.92 -18.49
C MET A 82 -8.84 8.94 -19.37
N LYS A 83 -9.90 8.21 -18.97
CA LYS A 83 -11.18 8.24 -19.71
C LYS A 83 -11.80 9.63 -19.75
N PHE A 84 -11.70 10.38 -18.65
CA PHE A 84 -12.20 11.74 -18.58
C PHE A 84 -11.44 12.65 -19.56
N ARG A 85 -10.10 12.58 -19.57
CA ARG A 85 -9.26 13.36 -20.48
C ARG A 85 -9.54 13.06 -21.95
N GLN A 86 -9.77 11.79 -22.28
CA GLN A 86 -10.06 11.35 -23.65
C GLN A 86 -11.47 11.77 -24.11
N SER A 87 -12.46 11.78 -23.21
CA SER A 87 -13.80 12.30 -23.51
C SER A 87 -13.82 13.82 -23.75
N TYR A 88 -12.94 14.58 -23.10
CA TYR A 88 -12.85 16.02 -23.34
C TYR A 88 -12.21 16.33 -24.69
N PHE A 89 -11.13 15.62 -25.05
CA PHE A 89 -10.47 15.81 -26.33
C PHE A 89 -11.42 15.52 -27.51
N ASN A 90 -12.24 14.47 -27.43
CA ASN A 90 -13.21 14.11 -28.47
C ASN A 90 -14.42 15.06 -28.60
N ARG A 91 -14.63 16.01 -27.68
CA ARG A 91 -15.72 17.01 -27.77
C ARG A 91 -15.26 18.36 -28.33
N THR A 92 -13.96 18.57 -28.43
CA THR A 92 -13.34 19.81 -28.91
C THR A 92 -12.85 19.73 -30.36
N VAL A 93 -12.99 18.57 -31.01
CA VAL A 93 -12.77 18.37 -32.46
C VAL A 93 -14.13 18.14 -33.12
#